data_AF-A0AAW7QSR4-F1
#
_entry.id   AF-A0AAW7QSR4-F1
#
_cell.length_a   1.000
_cell.length_b   1.000
_cell.length_c   1.000
_cell.angle_alpha   90.00
_cell.angle_beta   90.00
_cell.angle_gamma   90.00
#
_symmetry.space_group_name_H-M   'P 1'
#
loop_
_entity.id
_entity.type
_entity.pdbx_description
1 polymer ?
#
loop_
_entity_poly.entity_id
_entity_poly.type
_entity_poly.pdbx_seq_one_letter_code
_entity_poly.pdbx_strand_id
1 'polypeptide(L)'
;MGEVAIVSTDSTTADRLAAIVAAQDFRVTTCTPDALPAALPALFIVVMPALASPEEQVIEQLRANETTANIPIVIVSGLPMNELQSVPYASDWTIAIVPEPVEEKVLIDTIHFLLGKE
;
A
#
# COMPACT_ATOMS: atom_id res chain seq x y z
N MET A 1 10.72 -6.32 14.21
CA MET A 1 9.95 -6.69 12.99
C MET A 1 8.87 -5.65 12.77
N GLY A 2 8.74 -5.13 11.55
CA GLY A 2 7.61 -4.26 11.17
C GLY A 2 6.45 -5.10 10.66
N GLU A 3 5.21 -4.64 10.90
CA GLU A 3 4.01 -5.24 10.32
C GLU A 3 3.60 -4.49 9.04
N VAL A 4 3.26 -5.21 7.98
CA VAL A 4 2.80 -4.66 6.70
C VAL A 4 1.41 -5.19 6.42
N ALA A 5 0.45 -4.30 6.16
CA ALA A 5 -0.90 -4.70 5.78
C ALA A 5 -1.08 -4.52 4.27
N ILE A 6 -1.48 -5.58 3.58
CA ILE A 6 -1.76 -5.56 2.15
C ILE A 6 -3.27 -5.56 1.95
N VAL A 7 -3.79 -4.47 1.39
CA VAL A 7 -5.20 -4.26 1.08
C VAL A 7 -5.41 -4.47 -0.40
N SER A 8 -6.21 -5.47 -0.75
CA SER A 8 -6.54 -5.78 -2.15
C SER A 8 -7.87 -6.54 -2.20
N THR A 9 -8.70 -6.24 -3.20
CA THR A 9 -9.84 -7.11 -3.56
C THR A 9 -9.40 -8.37 -4.31
N ASP A 10 -8.26 -8.32 -5.01
CA ASP A 10 -7.68 -9.47 -5.69
C ASP A 10 -6.72 -10.24 -4.76
N SER A 11 -7.14 -11.43 -4.34
CA SER A 11 -6.36 -12.28 -3.44
C SER A 11 -5.10 -12.85 -4.09
N THR A 12 -5.05 -12.97 -5.43
CA THR A 12 -3.88 -13.51 -6.12
C THR A 12 -2.73 -12.50 -6.11
N THR A 13 -3.01 -11.24 -6.43
CA THR A 13 -2.03 -10.16 -6.32
C THR A 13 -1.62 -9.93 -4.86
N ALA A 14 -2.57 -9.98 -3.93
CA ALA A 14 -2.27 -9.85 -2.50
C ALA A 14 -1.30 -10.94 -2.00
N ASP A 15 -1.53 -12.21 -2.36
CA ASP A 15 -0.67 -13.33 -1.97
C ASP A 15 0.74 -13.21 -2.56
N ARG A 16 0.83 -12.81 -3.84
CA ARG A 16 2.11 -12.56 -4.50
C ARG A 16 2.90 -11.45 -3.80
N LEU A 17 2.27 -10.32 -3.50
CA LEU A 17 2.91 -9.23 -2.77
C LEU A 17 3.29 -9.65 -1.35
N ALA A 18 2.44 -10.45 -0.69
CA ALA A 18 2.72 -10.96 0.63
C ALA A 18 3.95 -11.85 0.66
N ALA A 19 4.12 -12.74 -0.32
CA ALA A 19 5.30 -13.59 -0.44
C ALA A 19 6.58 -12.76 -0.59
N ILE A 20 6.55 -11.70 -1.40
CA ILE A 20 7.70 -10.80 -1.64
C ILE A 20 8.09 -10.08 -0.34
N VAL A 21 7.11 -9.52 0.37
CA VAL A 21 7.37 -8.74 1.59
C VAL A 21 7.75 -9.65 2.77
N ALA A 22 7.12 -10.82 2.89
CA ALA A 22 7.44 -11.79 3.94
C ALA A 22 8.88 -12.32 3.82
N ALA A 23 9.45 -12.33 2.61
CA ALA A 23 10.85 -12.70 2.39
C ALA A 23 11.85 -11.69 3.00
N GLN A 24 11.41 -10.50 3.40
CA GLN A 24 12.24 -9.42 3.94
C GLN A 24 12.13 -9.26 5.47
N ASP A 25 11.74 -10.31 6.20
CA ASP A 25 11.57 -10.30 7.68
C ASP A 25 10.46 -9.34 8.19
N PHE A 26 9.50 -9.01 7.31
CA PHE A 26 8.30 -8.28 7.70
C PHE A 26 7.16 -9.25 7.96
N ARG A 27 6.31 -8.91 8.94
CA ARG A 27 5.09 -9.67 9.20
C ARG A 27 3.98 -9.11 8.31
N VAL A 28 3.52 -9.92 7.36
CA VAL A 28 2.50 -9.49 6.39
C VAL A 28 1.10 -9.94 6.83
N THR A 29 0.13 -9.04 6.71
CA THR A 29 -1.29 -9.34 6.87
C THR A 29 -2.03 -8.93 5.59
N THR A 30 -2.68 -9.88 4.92
CA THR A 30 -3.56 -9.58 3.79
C THR A 30 -4.98 -9.31 4.30
N CYS A 31 -5.61 -8.29 3.74
CA CYS A 31 -6.94 -7.84 4.14
C CYS A 31 -7.68 -7.27 2.93
N THR A 32 -9.01 -7.28 3.00
CA THR A 32 -9.86 -6.63 1.99
C THR A 32 -10.13 -5.19 2.42
N PRO A 33 -10.50 -4.30 1.50
CA PRO A 33 -10.80 -2.90 1.84
C PRO A 33 -11.94 -2.75 2.87
N ASP A 34 -12.88 -3.70 2.93
CA ASP A 34 -13.95 -3.75 3.95
C ASP A 34 -13.48 -4.23 5.33
N ALA A 35 -12.35 -4.93 5.43
CA ALA A 35 -11.91 -5.60 6.65
C ALA A 35 -10.45 -5.24 6.98
N LEU A 36 -10.22 -3.97 7.29
CA LEU A 36 -8.91 -3.47 7.70
C LEU A 36 -8.47 -4.08 9.05
N PRO A 37 -7.15 -4.28 9.25
CA PRO A 37 -6.64 -4.88 10.46
C PRO A 37 -6.85 -3.95 11.66
N ALA A 38 -7.23 -4.53 12.80
CA ALA A 38 -7.40 -3.78 14.05
C ALA A 38 -6.08 -3.30 14.65
N ALA A 39 -4.97 -3.98 14.33
CA ALA A 39 -3.63 -3.56 14.69
C ALA A 39 -3.07 -2.59 13.65
N LEU A 40 -2.47 -1.49 14.09
CA LEU A 40 -1.84 -0.50 13.22
C LEU A 40 -0.53 -1.08 12.64
N PRO A 41 -0.43 -1.32 11.33
CA PRO A 41 0.80 -1.76 10.71
C PRO A 41 1.81 -0.61 10.65
N ALA A 42 3.07 -0.94 10.38
CA ALA A 42 4.10 0.05 10.08
C ALA A 42 3.93 0.67 8.68
N LEU A 43 3.30 -0.04 7.75
CA LEU A 43 3.05 0.41 6.37
C LEU A 43 1.83 -0.31 5.77
N PHE A 44 1.06 0.40 4.96
CA PHE A 44 -0.02 -0.19 4.15
C PHE A 44 0.40 -0.33 2.69
N ILE A 45 0.12 -1.47 2.07
CA ILE A 45 0.23 -1.67 0.62
C ILE A 45 -1.19 -1.78 0.09
N VAL A 46 -1.60 -0.89 -0.78
CA VAL A 46 -2.95 -0.81 -1.31
C VAL A 46 -2.90 -1.09 -2.81
N VAL A 47 -3.50 -2.20 -3.25
CA VAL A 47 -3.54 -2.61 -4.65
C VAL A 47 -4.75 -1.97 -5.30
N MET A 48 -4.52 -0.95 -6.12
CA MET A 48 -5.57 -0.16 -6.74
C MET A 48 -5.66 -0.49 -8.24
N PRO A 49 -6.61 -1.34 -8.66
CA PRO A 49 -6.73 -1.74 -10.06
C PRO A 49 -7.31 -0.65 -10.98
N ALA A 50 -8.10 0.28 -10.42
CA ALA A 50 -8.76 1.36 -11.14
C ALA A 50 -9.04 2.55 -10.21
N LEU A 51 -9.29 3.73 -10.76
CA LEU A 51 -9.83 4.86 -9.99
C LEU A 51 -11.26 4.55 -9.54
N ALA A 52 -11.69 5.16 -8.44
CA ALA A 52 -12.95 4.93 -7.74
C ALA A 52 -13.16 3.46 -7.28
N SER A 53 -12.08 2.71 -7.12
CA SER A 53 -12.13 1.37 -6.54
C SER A 53 -12.27 1.45 -5.01
N PRO A 54 -12.73 0.38 -4.34
CA PRO A 54 -12.85 0.38 -2.88
C PRO A 54 -11.50 0.62 -2.18
N GLU A 55 -10.39 0.30 -2.83
CA GLU A 55 -9.04 0.55 -2.34
C GLU A 55 -8.68 2.05 -2.29
N GLU A 56 -9.16 2.84 -3.24
CA GLU A 56 -9.05 4.31 -3.19
C GLU A 56 -9.76 4.88 -1.96
N GLN A 57 -10.98 4.40 -1.71
CA GLN A 57 -11.77 4.80 -0.54
C GLN A 57 -11.07 4.44 0.79
N VAL A 58 -10.31 3.34 0.83
CA VAL A 58 -9.51 2.99 2.00
C VAL A 58 -8.39 3.99 2.21
N ILE A 59 -7.68 4.42 1.16
CA ILE A 59 -6.60 5.41 1.29
C ILE A 59 -7.16 6.71 1.88
N GLU A 60 -8.30 7.18 1.36
CA GLU A 60 -8.97 8.37 1.88
C GLU A 60 -9.38 8.20 3.35
N GLN A 61 -9.92 7.04 3.73
CA GLN A 61 -10.29 6.75 5.12
C GLN A 61 -9.07 6.69 6.06
N LEU A 62 -7.98 6.05 5.61
CA LEU A 62 -6.73 5.98 6.37
C LEU A 62 -6.14 7.38 6.59
N ARG A 63 -6.26 8.26 5.59
CA ARG A 63 -5.83 9.67 5.68
C ARG A 63 -6.76 10.52 6.54
N ALA A 64 -8.06 10.25 6.51
CA ALA A 64 -9.05 10.96 7.32
C ALA A 64 -8.92 10.63 8.82
N ASN A 65 -8.33 9.48 9.18
CA ASN A 65 -8.16 9.07 10.56
C ASN A 65 -6.79 9.49 11.11
N GLU A 66 -6.78 10.38 12.11
CA GLU A 66 -5.56 10.96 12.70
C GLU A 66 -4.52 9.93 13.19
N THR A 67 -4.97 8.72 13.57
CA THR A 67 -4.09 7.64 14.04
C THR A 67 -3.38 6.89 12.92
N THR A 68 -4.00 6.82 11.73
CA THR A 68 -3.45 6.16 10.54
C THR A 68 -2.92 7.15 9.51
N ALA A 69 -3.24 8.44 9.65
CA ALA A 69 -2.90 9.50 8.70
C ALA A 69 -1.39 9.75 8.54
N ASN A 70 -0.57 9.27 9.48
CA ASN A 70 0.89 9.38 9.42
C ASN A 70 1.56 8.07 9.00
N ILE A 71 0.79 6.99 8.80
CA ILE A 71 1.34 5.70 8.40
C ILE A 71 1.63 5.75 6.89
N PRO A 72 2.83 5.34 6.45
CA PRO A 72 3.16 5.33 5.04
C PRO A 72 2.27 4.34 4.27
N ILE A 73 1.92 4.72 3.03
CA ILE A 73 1.08 3.92 2.14
C ILE A 73 1.80 3.72 0.80
N VAL A 74 1.89 2.47 0.35
CA VAL A 74 2.38 2.12 -0.98
C VAL A 74 1.18 1.74 -1.84
N ILE A 75 0.92 2.51 -2.88
CA ILE A 75 -0.13 2.24 -3.85
C ILE A 75 0.47 1.41 -4.97
N VAL A 76 -0.03 0.20 -5.18
CA VAL A 76 0.31 -0.64 -6.33
C VAL A 76 -0.77 -0.47 -7.38
N SER A 77 -0.43 0.01 -8.57
CA SER A 77 -1.43 0.22 -9.62
C SER A 77 -0.84 0.13 -11.02
N GLY A 78 -1.59 -0.47 -11.95
CA GLY A 78 -1.30 -0.44 -13.38
C GLY A 78 -1.78 0.83 -14.11
N LEU A 79 -2.36 1.80 -13.39
CA LEU A 79 -2.89 3.02 -13.98
C LEU A 79 -1.80 3.98 -14.47
N PRO A 80 -2.07 4.77 -15.52
CA PRO A 80 -1.13 5.78 -15.99
C PRO A 80 -0.93 6.86 -14.93
N MET A 81 0.33 7.28 -14.75
CA MET A 81 0.74 8.20 -13.69
C MET A 81 0.01 9.55 -13.72
N ASN A 82 -0.44 10.01 -14.90
CA ASN A 82 -1.26 11.23 -15.02
C ASN A 82 -2.60 11.12 -14.26
N GLU A 83 -3.22 9.95 -14.26
CA GLU A 83 -4.46 9.69 -13.52
C GLU A 83 -4.18 9.66 -12.02
N LEU A 84 -3.12 8.96 -11.62
CA LEU A 84 -2.66 8.88 -10.23
C LEU A 84 -2.12 10.20 -9.68
N GLN A 85 -1.76 11.17 -10.52
CA GLN A 85 -1.39 12.51 -10.08
C GLN A 85 -2.58 13.46 -9.94
N SER A 86 -3.75 13.07 -10.46
CA SER A 86 -4.97 13.88 -10.39
C SER A 86 -5.76 13.68 -9.09
N VAL A 87 -5.43 12.64 -8.32
CA VAL A 87 -6.08 12.31 -7.03
C VAL A 87 -5.47 13.10 -5.86
N PRO A 88 -6.26 13.45 -4.84
CA PRO A 88 -5.85 14.39 -3.78
C PRO A 88 -4.67 13.90 -2.95
N TYR A 89 -4.55 12.58 -2.77
CA TYR A 89 -3.49 11.95 -1.99
C TYR A 89 -2.16 11.77 -2.76
N ALA A 90 -2.13 12.09 -4.06
CA ALA A 90 -0.90 12.01 -4.87
C ALA A 90 0.22 12.96 -4.42
N SER A 91 -0.16 14.06 -3.74
CA SER A 91 0.79 15.04 -3.20
C SER A 91 1.26 14.71 -1.79
N ASP A 92 0.79 13.61 -1.20
CA ASP A 92 1.15 13.21 0.14
C ASP A 92 2.55 12.55 0.15
N TRP A 93 3.47 13.11 0.92
CA TRP A 93 4.86 12.67 0.99
C TRP A 93 5.04 11.29 1.65
N THR A 94 4.04 10.82 2.38
CA THR A 94 4.05 9.48 2.99
C THR A 94 3.40 8.43 2.08
N ILE A 95 3.00 8.81 0.86
CA ILE A 95 2.51 7.90 -0.17
C ILE A 95 3.57 7.68 -1.23
N ALA A 96 3.85 6.42 -1.53
CA ALA A 96 4.61 6.03 -2.71
C ALA A 96 3.72 5.24 -3.67
N ILE A 97 3.97 5.38 -4.97
CA ILE A 97 3.23 4.67 -6.01
C ILE A 97 4.20 3.73 -6.72
N VAL A 98 3.86 2.44 -6.75
CA VAL A 98 4.61 1.40 -7.46
C VAL A 98 3.77 0.96 -8.66
N PRO A 99 4.25 1.18 -9.90
CA PRO A 99 3.53 0.78 -11.09
C PRO A 99 3.48 -0.75 -11.23
N GLU A 100 2.40 -1.28 -11.79
CA GLU A 100 2.34 -2.67 -12.23
C GLU A 100 2.91 -2.84 -13.66
N PRO A 101 3.64 -3.94 -13.94
CA PRO A 101 3.91 -5.09 -13.07
C PRO A 101 4.90 -4.78 -11.93
N VAL A 102 4.56 -5.21 -10.71
CA VAL A 102 5.39 -4.94 -9.53
C VAL A 102 6.70 -5.71 -9.62
N GLU A 103 7.80 -4.96 -9.69
CA GLU A 103 9.14 -5.51 -9.52
C GLU A 103 9.47 -5.64 -8.02
N GLU A 104 9.88 -6.83 -7.60
CA GLU A 104 10.20 -7.14 -6.19
C GLU A 104 11.18 -6.13 -5.61
N LYS A 105 12.26 -5.84 -6.35
CA LYS A 105 13.29 -4.89 -5.92
C LYS A 105 12.71 -3.49 -5.73
N VAL A 106 11.85 -3.02 -6.63
CA VAL A 106 11.25 -1.68 -6.55
C VAL A 106 10.30 -1.59 -5.36
N LEU A 107 9.48 -2.61 -5.13
CA LEU A 107 8.57 -2.66 -3.99
C LEU A 107 9.34 -2.62 -2.67
N ILE A 108 10.37 -3.46 -2.53
CA ILE A 108 11.17 -3.53 -1.29
C ILE A 108 11.93 -2.22 -1.07
N ASP A 109 12.58 -1.67 -2.09
CA ASP A 109 13.29 -0.40 -2.00
C ASP A 109 12.34 0.73 -1.56
N THR A 110 11.13 0.77 -2.13
CA THR A 110 10.08 1.72 -1.75
C THR A 110 9.64 1.56 -0.29
N ILE A 111 9.44 0.33 0.17
CA ILE A 111 9.08 0.04 1.58
C ILE A 111 10.20 0.49 2.52
N HIS A 112 11.45 0.18 2.19
CA HIS A 112 12.62 0.58 2.99
C HIS A 112 12.77 2.11 3.08
N PHE A 113 12.60 2.78 1.94
CA PHE A 113 12.61 4.24 1.85
C PHE A 113 11.54 4.86 2.76
N LEU A 114 10.30 4.39 2.69
CA LEU A 114 9.20 4.90 3.50
C LEU A 114 9.35 4.60 5.00
N LEU A 115 9.98 3.48 5.35
CA LEU A 115 10.25 3.10 6.75
C LEU A 115 11.54 3.73 7.30
N GLY A 116 12.29 4.51 6.50
CA GLY A 116 13.55 5.12 6.90
C GLY A 116 14.64 4.11 7.27
N LYS A 117 14.58 2.90 6.69
CA LYS A 117 15.58 1.85 6.89
C LYS A 117 16.55 1.84 5.70
N GLU A 118 17.55 2.73 5.78
CA GLU A 118 18.74 2.75 4.91
C GLU A 118 19.72 1.62 5.24
#